data_AF-I4I1S7-F1
#
_entry.id   AF-I4I1S7-F1
#
_cell.length_a   1.000
_cell.length_b   1.000
_cell.length_c   1.000
_cell.angle_alpha   90.00
_cell.angle_beta   90.00
_cell.angle_gamma   90.00
#
_symmetry.space_group_name_H-M   'P 1'
#
loop_
_entity.id
_entity.type
_entity.pdbx_description
1 polymer ?
#
loop_
_entity_poly.entity_id
_entity_poly.type
_entity_poly.pdbx_seq_one_letter_code
_entity_poly.pdbx_strand_id
1 'polypeptide(L)' 'MSTLTKWDSTLLDFNGESDYVHLIIDDKPDIALSKLIANLKTVSSPIN' A
#
# COMPACT_ATOMS: atom_id res chain seq x y z
N MET A 1 8.85 7.03 8.95
CA MET A 1 7.36 7.10 8.92
C MET A 1 6.90 6.38 7.68
N SER A 2 6.28 5.20 7.83
CA SER A 2 5.90 4.30 6.72
C SER A 2 4.74 4.87 5.91
N THR A 3 4.61 4.45 4.65
CA THR A 3 3.59 4.98 3.72
C THR A 3 2.18 4.84 4.28
N LEU A 4 1.82 3.69 4.85
CA LEU A 4 0.48 3.42 5.39
C LEU A 4 0.08 4.36 6.54
N THR A 5 1.02 4.79 7.38
CA THR A 5 0.72 5.74 8.48
C THR A 5 0.28 7.11 7.95
N LYS A 6 0.71 7.49 6.74
CA LYS A 6 0.24 8.74 6.10
C LYS A 6 -1.21 8.67 5.64
N TRP A 7 -1.72 7.46 5.46
CA TRP A 7 -3.08 7.17 5.01
C TRP A 7 -3.99 6.76 6.16
N ASP A 8 -3.50 6.78 7.41
CA ASP A 8 -4.24 6.28 8.58
C ASP A 8 -4.73 4.82 8.41
N SER A 9 -3.98 4.05 7.61
CA SER A 9 -4.26 2.65 7.30
C SER A 9 -3.31 1.74 8.06
N THR A 10 -3.77 0.55 8.41
CA THR A 10 -2.97 -0.44 9.15
C THR A 10 -2.64 -1.64 8.27
N LEU A 11 -1.38 -2.08 8.29
CA LEU A 11 -0.97 -3.32 7.63
C LEU A 11 -1.41 -4.53 8.47
N LEU A 12 -2.24 -5.40 7.91
CA LEU A 12 -2.67 -6.64 8.56
C LEU A 12 -1.83 -7.83 8.11
N ASP A 13 -1.55 -7.95 6.81
CA ASP A 13 -0.71 -9.02 6.25
C ASP A 13 0.01 -8.56 4.97
N PHE A 14 1.22 -9.08 4.76
CA PHE A 14 2.02 -8.82 3.57
C PHE A 14 2.79 -10.07 3.16
N ASN A 15 2.45 -10.61 1.99
CA ASN A 15 3.10 -11.78 1.40
C ASN A 15 3.47 -11.48 -0.06
N GLY A 16 4.48 -12.18 -0.57
CA GLY A 16 4.97 -11.94 -1.92
C GLY A 16 5.50 -13.19 -2.59
N GLU A 17 5.25 -13.27 -3.88
CA GLU A 17 5.88 -14.19 -4.81
C GLU A 17 6.97 -13.45 -5.59
N SER A 18 7.68 -14.17 -6.46
CA SER A 18 8.79 -13.60 -7.25
C SER A 18 8.38 -12.40 -8.11
N ASP A 19 7.10 -12.28 -8.48
CA ASP A 19 6.59 -11.33 -9.47
C ASP A 19 5.40 -10.51 -9.00
N TYR A 20 4.83 -10.81 -7.83
CA TYR A 20 3.72 -10.05 -7.26
C TYR A 20 3.69 -10.09 -5.72
N VAL A 21 2.91 -9.17 -5.15
CA VAL A 21 2.68 -9.11 -3.70
C VAL A 21 1.19 -9.06 -3.39
N HIS A 22 0.82 -9.72 -2.29
CA HIS A 22 -0.48 -9.66 -1.66
C HIS A 22 -0.38 -8.78 -0.42
N LEU A 23 -1.31 -7.84 -0.30
CA LEU A 23 -1.35 -6.86 0.76
C LEU A 23 -2.76 -6.84 1.35
N ILE A 24 -2.89 -7.13 2.64
CA ILE A 24 -4.13 -6.98 3.41
C ILE A 24 -3.97 -5.77 4.33
N ILE A 25 -4.85 -4.79 4.19
CA ILE A 25 -4.86 -3.58 5.02
C ILE A 25 -6.25 -3.36 5.61
N ASP A 26 -6.28 -2.79 6.81
CA ASP A 26 -7.47 -2.17 7.37
C ASP A 26 -7.43 -0.67 7.06
N ASP A 27 -8.54 -0.14 6.56
CA ASP A 27 -8.61 1.23 6.09
C ASP A 27 -10.02 1.82 6.21
N LYS A 28 -10.11 3.15 6.25
CA LYS A 28 -11.40 3.85 6.29
C LYS A 28 -12.10 3.76 4.92
N PRO A 29 -13.43 3.58 4.90
CA PRO A 29 -14.18 3.47 3.66
C PRO A 29 -14.20 4.76 2.82
N ASP A 30 -13.77 5.90 3.37
CA ASP A 30 -13.69 7.17 2.65
C ASP A 30 -12.38 7.34 1.86
N ILE A 31 -11.43 6.41 2.01
CA ILE A 31 -10.15 6.54 1.31
C ILE A 31 -10.33 6.31 -0.19
N ALA A 32 -9.70 7.18 -0.97
CA ALA A 32 -9.54 6.98 -2.40
C ALA A 32 -8.52 5.85 -2.64
N LEU A 33 -8.97 4.60 -2.59
CA LEU A 33 -8.14 3.39 -2.71
C LEU A 33 -7.21 3.44 -3.93
N SER A 34 -7.68 3.98 -5.06
CA SER A 34 -6.86 4.16 -6.26
C SER A 34 -5.63 5.04 -6.06
N LYS A 35 -5.72 6.09 -5.22
CA LYS A 35 -4.59 6.96 -4.87
C LYS A 35 -3.62 6.27 -3.92
N LEU A 36 -4.12 5.44 -3.00
CA LEU A 36 -3.27 4.65 -2.10
C LEU A 36 -2.44 3.64 -2.92
N ILE A 37 -3.08 2.89 -3.82
CA ILE A 37 -2.39 1.92 -4.70
C ILE A 37 -1.35 2.61 -5.58
N ALA A 38 -1.66 3.78 -6.15
CA ALA A 38 -0.72 4.54 -6.95
C ALA A 38 0.52 4.95 -6.14
N ASN A 39 0.32 5.49 -4.93
CA ASN A 39 1.44 5.87 -4.06
C ASN A 39 2.31 4.67 -3.68
N LEU A 40 1.69 3.53 -3.32
CA LEU A 40 2.41 2.31 -2.98
C LEU A 40 3.33 1.86 -4.12
N LYS A 41 2.83 1.81 -5.37
CA LYS A 41 3.64 1.45 -6.54
C LYS A 41 4.80 2.40 -6.79
N THR A 42 4.57 3.71 -6.68
CA THR A 42 5.59 4.72 -6.94
C THR A 42 6.71 4.70 -5.90
N VAL A 43 6.37 4.50 -4.61
CA VAL A 43 7.38 4.51 -3.55
C VAL A 43 8.08 3.16 -3.37
N SER A 44 7.43 2.04 -3.76
CA SER A 44 8.03 0.70 -3.66
C SER A 44 8.89 0.33 -4.87
N SER A 45 8.64 0.94 -6.02
CA SER A 45 9.46 0.82 -7.23
C SER A 45 9.61 2.21 -7.86
N PRO A 46 10.55 3.03 -7.38
CA PRO A 46 10.87 4.28 -8.05
C PRO A 46 11.34 3.94 -9.46
N ILE A 47 10.60 4.39 -10.48
CA ILE A 47 11.08 4.34 -11.86
C ILE A 47 12.34 5.22 -11.89
N ASN A 48 13.50 4.59 -12.07
CA ASN A 48 14.76 5.24 -12.38
C ASN A 48 14.94 5.29 -13.89
#